data_AF-A0AAU4TYE3-F1
#
_entry.id   AF-A0AAU4TYE3-F1
#
_cell.length_a   1.000
_cell.length_b   1.000
_cell.length_c   1.000
_cell.angle_alpha   90.00
_cell.angle_beta   90.00
_cell.angle_gamma   90.00
#
_symmetry.space_group_name_H-M   'P 1'
#
loop_
_entity.id
_entity.type
_entity.pdbx_description
1 polymer ?
#
loop_
_entity_poly.entity_id
_entity_poly.type
_entity_poly.pdbx_seq_one_letter_code
_entity_poly.pdbx_strand_id
1 'polypeptide(L)'
;MTDTLHTPRTAPQQPLRPFARDPRRWEEEQSRALRTGHVCTGTTCTGTTCTGTTCTGTGEPALVHERTGWGWLTWTVPGNGTLPGLPRQIGVLTPGATLTQRLALRRLTRHPAHRIAPTATSPATLRFSTVLVGIISLFAALHALSHDVPTDVVLPAMLLAPLLTEALPDRLDDRTREHVRIVEGDAACQYLQRLAALHTNIVHAAADSDLHELHRSAELGHTLLWDAAGLLHNEDTRPASPRLIDRERLMAQLAYQVAQTVERTHAEPPPSEAGQPHGGNGPLGPLPHGFEPAARPTPSPNTDTSPLKGYRPMTQTPPDDAARTTDVYLLFAHEPYYPGDGTQEINTTLVTAASLLHPQVQQPDGARIHDRLTQGRRPGEIIPLSTLTHELGGGAHWPTVGDWEKVITGLVQLVHTRECDALSLGLPDIARALITAAPHSQVRAFDAAADEFIAYGPKDRAAVLAEVDRFLAVLVAEQDFWPGDGLLPPLSRLK
;
A
#
# COMPACT_ATOMS: atom_id res chain seq x y z
N MET A 1 -3.55 26.88 20.51
CA MET A 1 -3.11 25.54 20.97
C MET A 1 -3.07 24.65 19.75
N THR A 2 -1.93 24.65 19.07
CA THR A 2 -1.63 23.74 17.96
C THR A 2 -1.04 22.50 18.57
N ASP A 3 -1.86 21.47 18.77
CA ASP A 3 -1.37 20.12 19.00
C ASP A 3 -0.76 19.65 17.68
N THR A 4 0.55 19.85 17.54
CA THR A 4 1.35 19.22 16.50
C THR A 4 1.27 17.71 16.70
N LEU A 5 0.33 17.06 16.01
CA LEU A 5 0.26 15.61 15.90
C LEU A 5 1.59 15.11 15.34
N HIS A 6 2.43 14.57 16.21
CA HIS A 6 3.67 13.92 15.84
C HIS A 6 3.37 12.77 14.88
N THR A 7 3.71 12.94 13.60
CA THR A 7 3.82 11.80 12.69
C THR A 7 4.94 10.93 13.23
N PRO A 8 4.68 9.65 13.47
CA PRO A 8 5.69 8.75 14.01
C PRO A 8 6.73 8.55 12.94
N ARG A 9 7.96 8.84 13.33
CA ARG A 9 9.16 8.46 12.62
C ARG A 9 9.04 6.99 12.20
N THR A 10 8.85 6.73 10.91
CA THR A 10 8.94 5.36 10.39
C THR A 10 10.33 4.87 10.72
N ALA A 11 10.43 3.94 11.67
CA ALA A 11 11.70 3.32 11.99
C ALA A 11 12.28 2.74 10.69
N PRO A 12 13.60 2.86 10.45
CA PRO A 12 14.22 2.28 9.26
C PRO A 12 13.80 0.82 9.17
N GLN A 13 13.02 0.48 8.14
CA GLN A 13 12.50 -0.86 7.96
C GLN A 13 13.69 -1.77 7.73
N GLN A 14 13.99 -2.63 8.69
CA GLN A 14 15.07 -3.59 8.53
C GLN A 14 14.64 -4.57 7.45
N PRO A 15 15.42 -4.71 6.35
CA PRO A 15 15.14 -5.74 5.36
C PRO A 15 15.13 -7.10 6.05
N LEU A 16 14.21 -7.98 5.64
CA LEU A 16 14.14 -9.34 6.19
C LEU A 16 15.52 -9.99 6.08
N ARG A 17 16.02 -10.50 7.20
CA ARG A 17 17.25 -11.29 7.25
C ARG A 17 16.89 -12.78 7.25
N PRO A 18 17.72 -13.65 6.64
CA PRO A 18 17.52 -15.09 6.75
C PRO A 18 17.44 -15.51 8.21
N PHE A 19 16.35 -16.19 8.56
CA PHE A 19 16.09 -16.68 9.92
C PHE A 19 16.19 -15.58 10.97
N ALA A 20 15.56 -14.42 10.76
CA ALA A 20 15.64 -13.27 11.66
C ALA A 20 15.33 -13.59 13.14
N ARG A 21 14.48 -14.61 13.40
CA ARG A 21 14.16 -15.09 14.75
C ARG A 21 15.23 -15.99 15.39
N ASP A 22 16.06 -16.65 14.58
CA ASP A 22 17.09 -17.57 15.03
C ASP A 22 18.31 -17.53 14.08
N PRO A 23 19.22 -16.55 14.27
CA PRO A 23 20.38 -16.39 13.41
C PRO A 23 21.31 -17.62 13.37
N ARG A 24 21.36 -18.42 14.45
CA ARG A 24 22.19 -19.64 14.50
C ARG A 24 21.73 -20.68 13.49
N ARG A 25 20.43 -20.72 13.22
CA ARG A 25 19.85 -21.62 12.22
C ARG A 25 20.36 -21.34 10.81
N TRP A 26 20.65 -20.07 10.48
CA TRP A 26 21.27 -19.74 9.19
C TRP A 26 22.66 -20.40 9.08
N GLU A 27 23.50 -20.28 10.11
CA GLU A 27 24.85 -20.85 10.13
C GLU A 27 24.81 -22.38 10.00
N GLU A 28 23.85 -23.05 10.65
CA GLU A 28 23.65 -24.50 10.54
C GLU A 28 23.22 -24.94 9.14
N GLU A 29 22.23 -24.28 8.54
CA GLU A 29 21.75 -24.60 7.19
C GLU A 29 22.79 -24.24 6.12
N GLN A 30 23.51 -23.13 6.29
CA GLN A 30 24.66 -22.77 5.45
C GLN A 30 25.76 -23.84 5.53
N SER A 31 26.14 -24.26 6.74
CA SER A 31 27.15 -25.31 6.94
C SER A 31 26.70 -26.66 6.38
N ARG A 32 25.40 -26.97 6.45
CA ARG A 32 24.83 -28.17 5.83
C ARG A 32 24.91 -28.08 4.30
N ALA A 33 24.51 -26.96 3.72
CA ALA A 33 24.55 -26.73 2.28
C ALA A 33 25.97 -26.77 1.69
N LEU A 34 26.95 -26.25 2.44
CA LEU A 34 28.37 -26.33 2.07
C LEU A 34 28.90 -27.77 2.15
N ARG A 35 28.54 -28.53 3.20
CA ARG A 35 28.98 -29.93 3.38
C ARG A 35 28.41 -30.89 2.34
N THR A 36 27.20 -30.66 1.84
CA THR A 36 26.59 -31.52 0.81
C THR A 36 27.16 -31.30 -0.59
N GLY A 37 28.16 -30.42 -0.75
CA GLY A 37 28.92 -30.28 -1.99
C GLY A 37 28.19 -29.55 -3.12
N HIS A 38 27.06 -28.89 -2.83
CA HIS A 38 26.27 -28.14 -3.81
C HIS A 38 26.75 -26.69 -4.02
N VAL A 39 27.91 -26.33 -3.47
CA VAL A 39 28.45 -24.98 -3.62
C VAL A 39 29.74 -25.07 -4.40
N CYS A 40 29.71 -24.64 -5.66
CA CYS A 40 30.92 -24.40 -6.43
C CYS A 40 31.69 -23.28 -5.74
N THR A 41 32.72 -23.63 -4.97
CA THR A 41 33.68 -22.64 -4.50
C THR A 41 34.42 -22.15 -5.73
N GLY A 42 34.14 -20.92 -6.14
CA GLY A 42 34.91 -20.22 -7.17
C GLY A 42 36.32 -19.98 -6.63
N THR A 43 37.16 -21.01 -6.71
CA THR A 43 38.53 -20.93 -6.21
C THR A 43 39.33 -20.07 -7.18
N THR A 44 39.63 -18.84 -6.76
CA THR A 44 40.62 -17.96 -7.38
C THR A 44 41.99 -18.65 -7.39
N CYS A 45 42.50 -18.92 -8.59
CA CYS A 45 43.86 -19.43 -8.79
C CYS A 45 44.87 -18.30 -8.52
N THR A 46 45.59 -18.38 -7.40
CA THR A 46 46.82 -17.61 -7.17
C THR A 46 47.99 -18.58 -7.12
N GLY A 47 48.60 -18.86 -8.26
CA GLY A 47 49.79 -19.73 -8.38
C GLY A 47 49.96 -20.30 -9.79
N THR A 48 51.13 -20.11 -10.37
CA THR A 48 51.43 -20.08 -11.82
C THR A 48 51.27 -21.38 -12.61
N THR A 49 50.66 -22.43 -12.08
CA THR A 49 50.41 -23.66 -12.83
C THR A 49 49.16 -24.38 -12.34
N CYS A 50 48.00 -23.92 -12.81
CA CYS A 50 46.76 -24.68 -12.80
C CYS A 50 46.46 -25.12 -14.24
N THR A 51 47.03 -26.25 -14.65
CA THR A 51 46.65 -26.90 -15.91
C THR A 51 45.38 -27.70 -15.72
N GLY A 52 44.27 -27.15 -16.24
CA GLY A 52 43.18 -27.96 -16.79
C GLY A 52 42.09 -28.38 -15.82
N THR A 53 41.12 -27.50 -15.57
CA THR A 53 39.70 -27.64 -15.97
C THR A 53 38.97 -26.50 -15.28
N THR A 54 38.82 -25.36 -15.97
CA THR A 54 37.86 -24.33 -15.59
C THR A 54 36.49 -25.01 -15.55
N CYS A 55 35.95 -25.24 -14.35
CA CYS A 55 34.57 -25.63 -14.16
C CYS A 55 33.68 -24.48 -14.63
N THR A 56 33.40 -24.44 -15.93
CA THR A 56 32.38 -23.59 -16.56
C THR A 56 30.97 -24.12 -16.31
N GLY A 57 30.83 -25.16 -15.48
CA GLY A 57 29.55 -25.61 -14.99
C GLY A 57 28.90 -24.49 -14.20
N THR A 58 27.82 -23.94 -14.73
CA THR A 58 26.83 -23.15 -14.01
C THR A 58 26.23 -24.04 -12.91
N GLY A 59 26.97 -24.28 -11.84
CA GLY A 59 26.49 -25.03 -10.69
C GLY A 59 25.25 -24.34 -10.15
N GLU A 60 24.15 -25.07 -10.03
CA GLU A 60 22.96 -24.52 -9.39
C GLU A 60 23.34 -24.07 -7.98
N PRO A 61 23.06 -22.81 -7.59
CA PRO A 61 23.44 -22.33 -6.27
C PRO A 61 22.66 -23.09 -5.21
N ALA A 62 23.32 -23.45 -4.11
CA ALA A 62 22.64 -24.09 -2.99
C ALA A 62 21.57 -23.15 -2.41
N LEU A 63 20.37 -23.71 -2.19
CA LEU A 63 19.19 -22.97 -1.73
C LEU A 63 18.80 -23.42 -0.33
N VAL A 64 18.56 -22.46 0.56
CA VAL A 64 18.04 -22.68 1.91
C VAL A 64 16.64 -22.10 2.01
N HIS A 65 15.71 -22.85 2.60
CA HIS A 65 14.30 -22.48 2.65
C HIS A 65 13.90 -22.13 4.09
N GLU A 66 13.53 -20.89 4.32
CA GLU A 66 12.99 -20.39 5.59
C GLU A 66 11.46 -20.45 5.56
N ARG A 67 10.85 -20.88 6.67
CA ARG A 67 9.39 -21.00 6.81
C ARG A 67 8.83 -19.83 7.61
N THR A 68 7.74 -19.26 7.13
CA THR A 68 6.99 -18.20 7.84
C THR A 68 5.54 -18.65 8.09
N GLY A 69 4.80 -17.85 8.86
CA GLY A 69 3.38 -18.11 9.13
C GLY A 69 2.49 -17.95 7.88
N TRP A 70 2.89 -17.06 6.98
CA TRP A 70 2.21 -16.68 5.74
C TRP A 70 2.80 -17.34 4.49
N GLY A 71 3.97 -17.98 4.58
CA GLY A 71 4.68 -18.47 3.40
C GLY A 71 6.07 -19.06 3.66
N TRP A 72 6.98 -18.82 2.73
CA TRP A 72 8.39 -19.21 2.80
C TRP A 72 9.26 -18.29 1.95
N LEU A 73 10.54 -18.27 2.31
CA LEU A 73 11.59 -17.52 1.63
C LEU A 73 12.65 -18.52 1.19
N THR A 74 13.10 -18.40 -0.05
CA THR A 74 14.21 -19.21 -0.58
C THR A 74 15.43 -18.32 -0.73
N TRP A 75 16.47 -18.63 0.03
CA TRP A 75 17.72 -17.89 0.10
C TRP A 75 18.82 -18.62 -0.67
N THR A 76 19.60 -17.89 -1.47
CA THR A 76 20.85 -18.43 -2.05
C THR A 76 21.93 -18.44 -0.99
N VAL A 77 22.69 -19.53 -0.89
CA VAL A 77 23.86 -19.63 0.00
C VAL A 77 25.11 -19.18 -0.75
N PRO A 78 25.69 -18.01 -0.43
CA PRO A 78 26.90 -17.55 -1.08
C PRO A 78 28.10 -18.39 -0.61
N GLY A 79 28.96 -18.82 -1.54
CA GLY A 79 30.13 -19.65 -1.21
C GLY A 79 31.21 -18.94 -0.37
N ASN A 80 31.16 -17.61 -0.29
CA ASN A 80 32.04 -16.79 0.54
C ASN A 80 31.54 -16.62 1.98
N GLY A 81 30.41 -17.24 2.35
CA GLY A 81 29.85 -17.16 3.69
C GLY A 81 28.97 -15.93 3.97
N THR A 82 28.87 -14.96 3.05
CA THR A 82 28.12 -13.72 3.30
C THR A 82 26.61 -13.97 3.42
N LEU A 83 25.91 -13.15 4.19
CA LEU A 83 24.45 -13.18 4.24
C LEU A 83 23.86 -12.65 2.92
N PRO A 84 22.90 -13.35 2.30
CA PRO A 84 22.18 -12.82 1.15
C PRO A 84 21.33 -11.61 1.57
N GLY A 85 21.36 -10.55 0.76
CA GLY A 85 20.57 -9.34 0.99
C GLY A 85 19.10 -9.49 0.59
N LEU A 86 18.81 -10.34 -0.41
CA LEU A 86 17.48 -10.58 -0.95
C LEU A 86 17.22 -12.09 -1.08
N PRO A 87 15.97 -12.54 -0.86
CA PRO A 87 15.58 -13.90 -1.19
C PRO A 87 15.52 -14.08 -2.71
N ARG A 88 15.93 -15.26 -3.20
CA ARG A 88 15.83 -15.62 -4.62
C ARG A 88 14.38 -15.82 -5.05
N GLN A 89 13.57 -16.41 -4.16
CA GLN A 89 12.16 -16.65 -4.40
C GLN A 89 11.38 -16.42 -3.10
N ILE A 90 10.17 -15.89 -3.23
CA ILE A 90 9.23 -15.73 -2.13
C ILE A 90 7.94 -16.45 -2.51
N GLY A 91 7.49 -17.35 -1.67
CA GLY A 91 6.20 -18.01 -1.82
C GLY A 91 5.23 -17.54 -0.75
N VAL A 92 4.08 -17.01 -1.17
CA VAL A 92 2.98 -16.62 -0.29
C VAL A 92 1.89 -17.68 -0.40
N LEU A 93 1.34 -18.12 0.74
CA LEU A 93 0.23 -19.09 0.79
C LEU A 93 -1.11 -18.36 0.70
N THR A 94 -2.14 -19.04 0.20
CA THR A 94 -3.48 -18.45 0.21
C THR A 94 -3.92 -18.12 1.64
N PRO A 95 -4.50 -16.94 1.88
CA PRO A 95 -5.19 -16.64 3.12
C PRO A 95 -6.25 -17.71 3.41
N GLY A 96 -6.45 -18.04 4.69
CA GLY A 96 -7.43 -19.07 5.09
C GLY A 96 -7.00 -20.52 4.89
N ALA A 97 -5.81 -20.82 4.37
CA ALA A 97 -5.33 -22.19 4.26
C ALA A 97 -5.32 -22.87 5.64
N THR A 98 -6.01 -24.02 5.74
CA THR A 98 -6.03 -24.87 6.94
C THR A 98 -4.62 -25.38 7.27
N LEU A 99 -4.37 -25.77 8.53
CA LEU A 99 -3.04 -26.25 8.94
C LEU A 99 -2.56 -27.45 8.10
N THR A 100 -3.46 -28.36 7.76
CA THR A 100 -3.18 -29.53 6.91
C THR A 100 -2.83 -29.10 5.48
N GLN A 101 -3.59 -28.17 4.89
CA GLN A 101 -3.27 -27.59 3.58
C GLN A 101 -1.91 -26.89 3.60
N ARG A 102 -1.61 -26.09 4.63
CA ARG A 102 -0.30 -25.43 4.76
C ARG A 102 0.83 -26.47 4.79
N LEU A 103 0.69 -27.55 5.55
CA LEU A 103 1.71 -28.61 5.59
C LEU A 103 1.86 -29.32 4.24
N ALA A 104 0.76 -29.61 3.56
CA ALA A 104 0.77 -30.24 2.24
C ALA A 104 1.44 -29.34 1.19
N LEU A 105 1.02 -28.08 1.08
CA LEU A 105 1.58 -27.10 0.16
C LEU A 105 3.06 -26.84 0.45
N ARG A 106 3.46 -26.74 1.73
CA ARG A 106 4.86 -26.63 2.15
C ARG A 106 5.72 -27.83 1.74
N ARG A 107 5.13 -29.02 1.65
CA ARG A 107 5.85 -30.23 1.20
C ARG A 107 6.01 -30.21 -0.32
N LEU A 108 4.96 -29.81 -1.04
CA LEU A 108 4.95 -29.72 -2.50
C LEU A 108 5.90 -28.63 -3.02
N THR A 109 6.00 -27.48 -2.34
CA THR A 109 6.88 -26.38 -2.80
C THR A 109 8.36 -26.66 -2.59
N ARG A 110 8.73 -27.52 -1.63
CA ARG A 110 10.10 -27.98 -1.41
C ARG A 110 10.55 -29.05 -2.41
N HIS A 111 9.59 -29.86 -2.83
CA HIS A 111 9.82 -30.93 -3.79
C HIS A 111 8.78 -30.75 -4.89
N PRO A 112 9.02 -29.78 -5.81
CA PRO A 112 8.15 -29.60 -6.96
C PRO A 112 7.94 -30.96 -7.61
N ALA A 113 6.70 -31.28 -8.01
CA ALA A 113 6.40 -32.65 -8.44
C ALA A 113 7.28 -33.06 -9.64
N HIS A 114 7.65 -32.09 -10.48
CA HIS A 114 8.60 -32.26 -11.58
C HIS A 114 10.05 -32.57 -11.15
N ARG A 115 10.47 -32.26 -9.91
CA ARG A 115 11.77 -32.67 -9.35
C ARG A 115 11.71 -34.04 -8.68
N ILE A 116 10.53 -34.49 -8.27
CA ILE A 116 10.31 -35.86 -7.78
C ILE A 116 10.26 -36.83 -8.96
N ALA A 117 9.77 -36.38 -10.12
CA ALA A 117 9.95 -37.09 -11.38
C ALA A 117 11.46 -37.11 -11.70
N PRO A 118 12.10 -38.29 -11.78
CA PRO A 118 13.53 -38.39 -12.09
C PRO A 118 13.80 -37.70 -13.43
N THR A 119 14.45 -36.54 -13.35
CA THR A 119 14.90 -35.65 -14.42
C THR A 119 14.25 -35.92 -15.78
N ALA A 120 13.22 -35.14 -16.08
CA ALA A 120 12.44 -35.14 -17.32
C ALA A 120 13.24 -34.82 -18.61
N THR A 121 14.57 -34.85 -18.56
CA THR A 121 15.43 -34.73 -19.76
C THR A 121 15.35 -35.98 -20.64
N SER A 122 14.74 -37.07 -20.18
CA SER A 122 14.37 -38.19 -21.04
C SER A 122 12.89 -38.57 -20.86
N PRO A 123 12.08 -38.64 -21.93
CA PRO A 123 10.71 -39.18 -21.85
C PRO A 123 10.66 -40.66 -21.42
N ALA A 124 11.81 -41.32 -21.26
CA ALA A 124 11.92 -42.70 -20.80
C ALA A 124 11.73 -42.84 -19.28
N THR A 125 12.16 -41.90 -18.45
CA THR A 125 12.13 -42.04 -16.97
C THR A 125 10.72 -41.97 -16.38
N LEU A 126 9.83 -41.13 -16.92
CA LEU A 126 8.41 -41.10 -16.55
C LEU A 126 7.71 -42.44 -16.88
N ARG A 127 8.10 -43.09 -17.99
CA ARG A 127 7.57 -44.43 -18.33
C ARG A 127 7.99 -45.48 -17.32
N PHE A 128 9.19 -45.40 -16.76
CA PHE A 128 9.64 -46.34 -15.74
C PHE A 128 8.89 -46.22 -14.41
N SER A 129 8.57 -45.00 -13.94
CA SER A 129 7.77 -44.85 -12.71
C SER A 129 6.33 -45.32 -12.90
N THR A 130 5.71 -45.02 -14.05
CA THR A 130 4.36 -45.50 -14.37
C THR A 130 4.33 -47.02 -14.51
N VAL A 131 5.36 -47.62 -15.13
CA VAL A 131 5.51 -49.08 -15.20
C VAL A 131 5.68 -49.69 -13.82
N LEU A 132 6.53 -49.13 -12.96
CA LEU A 132 6.75 -49.64 -11.59
C LEU A 132 5.47 -49.55 -10.75
N VAL A 133 4.75 -48.43 -10.82
CA VAL A 133 3.47 -48.26 -10.13
C VAL A 133 2.44 -49.23 -10.68
N GLY A 134 2.37 -49.41 -12.00
CA GLY A 134 1.51 -50.42 -12.62
C GLY A 134 1.80 -51.83 -12.13
N ILE A 135 3.07 -52.20 -11.97
CA ILE A 135 3.49 -53.49 -11.40
C ILE A 135 3.05 -53.62 -9.94
N ILE A 136 3.28 -52.59 -9.10
CA ILE A 136 2.87 -52.59 -7.69
C ILE A 136 1.35 -52.69 -7.56
N SER A 137 0.61 -51.92 -8.36
CA SER A 137 -0.86 -51.95 -8.40
C SER A 137 -1.39 -53.31 -8.85
N LEU A 138 -0.72 -53.99 -9.79
CA LEU A 138 -1.06 -55.36 -10.19
C LEU A 138 -0.86 -56.36 -9.04
N PHE A 139 0.26 -56.29 -8.32
CA PHE A 139 0.48 -57.15 -7.15
C PHE A 139 -0.51 -56.89 -6.01
N ALA A 140 -0.82 -55.62 -5.74
CA ALA A 140 -1.84 -55.23 -4.75
C ALA A 140 -3.24 -55.71 -5.17
N ALA A 141 -3.57 -55.62 -6.46
CA ALA A 141 -4.83 -56.13 -7.01
C ALA A 141 -4.94 -57.65 -6.87
N LEU A 142 -3.89 -58.40 -7.21
CA LEU A 142 -3.84 -59.85 -7.03
C LEU A 142 -4.00 -60.25 -5.55
N HIS A 143 -3.37 -59.51 -4.64
CA HIS A 143 -3.51 -59.74 -3.20
C HIS A 143 -4.90 -59.39 -2.68
N ALA A 144 -5.54 -58.32 -3.17
CA ALA A 144 -6.90 -57.96 -2.78
C ALA A 144 -7.92 -59.00 -3.28
N LEU A 145 -7.74 -59.50 -4.51
CA LEU A 145 -8.57 -60.58 -5.06
C LEU A 145 -8.40 -61.89 -4.27
N SER A 146 -7.22 -62.17 -3.71
CA SER A 146 -7.02 -63.34 -2.84
C SER A 146 -7.67 -63.22 -1.46
N HIS A 147 -8.22 -62.04 -1.12
CA HIS A 147 -8.95 -61.75 0.12
C HIS A 147 -10.42 -61.41 -0.16
N ASP A 148 -10.98 -61.95 -1.24
CA ASP A 148 -12.40 -61.83 -1.64
C ASP A 148 -12.89 -60.40 -1.84
N VAL A 149 -11.99 -59.45 -2.16
CA VAL A 149 -12.40 -58.10 -2.56
C VAL A 149 -13.05 -58.15 -3.95
N PRO A 150 -14.25 -57.57 -4.14
CA PRO A 150 -14.96 -57.62 -5.42
C PRO A 150 -14.14 -57.07 -6.61
N THR A 151 -14.14 -57.79 -7.72
CA THR A 151 -13.33 -57.46 -8.91
C THR A 151 -13.73 -56.12 -9.55
N ASP A 152 -15.00 -55.74 -9.44
CA ASP A 152 -15.55 -54.45 -9.88
C ASP A 152 -14.97 -53.27 -9.09
N VAL A 153 -14.39 -53.50 -7.91
CA VAL A 153 -13.65 -52.48 -7.14
C VAL A 153 -12.15 -52.52 -7.44
N VAL A 154 -11.58 -53.72 -7.55
CA VAL A 154 -10.13 -53.91 -7.73
C VAL A 154 -9.64 -53.45 -9.10
N LEU A 155 -10.37 -53.79 -10.17
CA LEU A 155 -9.93 -53.51 -11.54
C LEU A 155 -9.88 -52.01 -11.86
N PRO A 156 -10.89 -51.18 -11.49
CA PRO A 156 -10.80 -49.73 -11.67
C PRO A 156 -9.69 -49.10 -10.84
N ALA A 157 -9.48 -49.55 -9.60
CA ALA A 157 -8.40 -49.03 -8.74
C ALA A 157 -7.00 -49.34 -9.32
N MET A 158 -6.82 -50.56 -9.86
CA MET A 158 -5.58 -50.97 -10.53
C MET A 158 -5.28 -50.13 -11.77
N LEU A 159 -6.30 -49.80 -12.57
CA LEU A 159 -6.16 -48.99 -13.79
C LEU A 159 -6.00 -47.49 -13.48
N LEU A 160 -6.64 -46.99 -12.42
CA LEU A 160 -6.54 -45.60 -11.98
C LEU A 160 -5.16 -45.25 -11.45
N ALA A 161 -4.49 -46.16 -10.74
CA ALA A 161 -3.20 -45.88 -10.12
C ALA A 161 -2.09 -45.40 -11.09
N PRO A 162 -1.81 -46.07 -12.23
CA PRO A 162 -0.82 -45.59 -13.19
C PRO A 162 -1.25 -44.29 -13.91
N LEU A 163 -2.55 -44.14 -14.22
CA LEU A 163 -3.10 -42.91 -14.82
C LEU A 163 -2.97 -41.72 -13.87
N LEU A 164 -3.20 -41.93 -12.58
CA LEU A 164 -2.97 -40.93 -11.56
C LEU A 164 -1.48 -40.59 -11.49
N THR A 165 -0.55 -41.53 -11.58
CA THR A 165 0.89 -41.17 -11.51
C THR A 165 1.40 -40.33 -12.67
N GLU A 166 0.75 -40.39 -13.84
CA GLU A 166 1.11 -39.55 -14.98
C GLU A 166 0.51 -38.15 -14.87
N ALA A 167 -0.76 -38.02 -14.44
CA ALA A 167 -1.45 -36.73 -14.35
C ALA A 167 -1.32 -36.01 -12.99
N LEU A 168 -0.92 -36.72 -11.92
CA LEU A 168 -0.84 -36.18 -10.57
C LEU A 168 0.24 -35.10 -10.42
N PRO A 169 1.44 -35.19 -11.02
CA PRO A 169 2.44 -34.15 -10.90
C PRO A 169 1.93 -32.80 -11.41
N ASP A 170 1.35 -32.78 -12.62
CA ASP A 170 0.82 -31.55 -13.22
C ASP A 170 -0.36 -31.02 -12.41
N ARG A 171 -1.28 -31.89 -11.96
CA ARG A 171 -2.40 -31.48 -11.09
C ARG A 171 -1.94 -30.95 -9.73
N LEU A 172 -0.88 -31.51 -9.16
CA LEU A 172 -0.30 -31.04 -7.90
C LEU A 172 0.41 -29.70 -8.11
N ASP A 173 1.09 -29.51 -9.23
CA ASP A 173 1.74 -28.25 -9.57
C ASP A 173 0.68 -27.17 -9.84
N ASP A 174 -0.38 -27.47 -10.60
CA ASP A 174 -1.51 -26.56 -10.83
C ASP A 174 -2.21 -26.18 -9.53
N ARG A 175 -2.50 -27.17 -8.68
CA ARG A 175 -3.10 -26.94 -7.35
C ARG A 175 -2.16 -26.15 -6.45
N THR A 176 -0.85 -26.37 -6.57
CA THR A 176 0.15 -25.57 -5.88
C THR A 176 0.07 -24.13 -6.37
N ARG A 177 0.10 -23.87 -7.69
CA ARG A 177 -0.02 -22.50 -8.26
C ARG A 177 -1.33 -21.79 -7.91
N GLU A 178 -2.40 -22.54 -7.65
CA GLU A 178 -3.67 -21.98 -7.17
C GLU A 178 -3.58 -21.50 -5.71
N HIS A 179 -2.88 -22.25 -4.86
CA HIS A 179 -2.81 -21.98 -3.42
C HIS A 179 -1.49 -21.32 -2.97
N VAL A 180 -0.60 -21.10 -3.92
CA VAL A 180 0.72 -20.49 -3.75
C VAL A 180 0.95 -19.48 -4.87
N ARG A 181 1.34 -18.26 -4.50
CA ARG A 181 1.96 -17.32 -5.44
C ARG A 181 3.46 -17.32 -5.22
N ILE A 182 4.22 -17.83 -6.20
CA ILE A 182 5.69 -17.82 -6.21
C ILE A 182 6.14 -16.60 -7.00
N VAL A 183 6.87 -15.71 -6.33
CA VAL A 183 7.49 -14.55 -6.95
C VAL A 183 8.98 -14.81 -7.08
N GLU A 184 9.51 -14.57 -8.27
CA GLU A 184 10.93 -14.70 -8.61
C GLU A 184 11.44 -13.40 -9.24
N GLY A 185 12.75 -13.20 -9.21
CA GLY A 185 13.42 -12.01 -9.77
C GLY A 185 13.65 -10.91 -8.74
N ASP A 186 14.82 -10.28 -8.82
CA ASP A 186 15.35 -9.44 -7.74
C ASP A 186 14.42 -8.26 -7.39
N ALA A 187 13.86 -7.58 -8.39
CA ALA A 187 12.98 -6.43 -8.16
C ALA A 187 11.66 -6.82 -7.49
N ALA A 188 11.03 -7.91 -7.96
CA ALA A 188 9.77 -8.39 -7.42
C ALA A 188 9.95 -8.98 -6.02
N CYS A 189 11.03 -9.74 -5.81
CA CYS A 189 11.42 -10.24 -4.49
C CYS A 189 11.74 -9.11 -3.52
N GLN A 190 12.48 -8.08 -3.95
CA GLN A 190 12.79 -6.92 -3.09
C GLN A 190 11.53 -6.19 -2.65
N TYR A 191 10.61 -5.95 -3.58
CA TYR A 191 9.32 -5.32 -3.26
C TYR A 191 8.52 -6.15 -2.25
N LEU A 192 8.34 -7.44 -2.54
CA LEU A 192 7.54 -8.32 -1.68
C LEU A 192 8.22 -8.57 -0.32
N GLN A 193 9.55 -8.52 -0.24
CA GLN A 193 10.31 -8.57 1.01
C GLN A 193 10.00 -7.38 1.92
N ARG A 194 9.82 -6.16 1.38
CA ARG A 194 9.43 -4.99 2.18
C ARG A 194 8.05 -5.19 2.81
N LEU A 195 7.07 -5.62 2.00
CA LEU A 195 5.72 -5.92 2.49
C LEU A 195 5.71 -7.06 3.51
N ALA A 196 6.49 -8.11 3.27
CA ALA A 196 6.62 -9.23 4.17
C ALA A 196 7.27 -8.83 5.50
N ALA A 197 8.19 -7.85 5.51
CA ALA A 197 8.77 -7.28 6.74
C ALA A 197 7.69 -6.60 7.59
N LEU A 198 6.88 -5.72 6.96
CA LEU A 198 5.75 -5.06 7.62
C LEU A 198 4.75 -6.07 8.19
N HIS A 199 4.32 -7.04 7.36
CA HIS A 199 3.39 -8.06 7.79
C HIS A 199 3.95 -8.93 8.92
N THR A 200 5.25 -9.22 8.91
CA THR A 200 5.90 -9.96 9.99
C THR A 200 5.82 -9.20 11.31
N ASN A 201 5.97 -7.86 11.32
CA ASN A 201 5.79 -7.06 12.54
C ASN A 201 4.35 -7.13 13.06
N ILE A 202 3.36 -7.05 12.16
CA ILE A 202 1.93 -7.20 12.52
C ILE A 202 1.67 -8.57 13.15
N VAL A 203 2.22 -9.65 12.58
CA VAL A 203 2.05 -11.02 13.10
C VAL A 203 2.70 -11.19 14.46
N HIS A 204 3.85 -10.54 14.73
CA HIS A 204 4.46 -10.59 16.06
C HIS A 204 3.57 -9.87 17.09
N ALA A 205 3.12 -8.65 16.78
CA ALA A 205 2.22 -7.91 17.66
C ALA A 205 0.93 -8.69 17.97
N ALA A 206 0.36 -9.38 16.97
CA ALA A 206 -0.82 -10.23 17.17
C ALA A 206 -0.52 -11.50 17.99
N ALA A 207 0.69 -12.07 17.87
CA ALA A 207 1.06 -13.25 18.66
C ALA A 207 1.31 -12.93 20.14
N ASP A 208 1.70 -11.69 20.44
CA ASP A 208 2.01 -11.22 21.80
C ASP A 208 0.80 -10.60 22.52
N SER A 209 -0.39 -10.60 21.90
CA SER A 209 -1.59 -9.93 22.42
C SER A 209 -2.87 -10.71 22.12
N ASP A 210 -3.80 -10.77 23.07
CA ASP A 210 -5.12 -11.40 22.89
C ASP A 210 -6.15 -10.51 22.18
N LEU A 211 -5.75 -9.31 21.72
CA LEU A 211 -6.67 -8.38 21.06
C LEU A 211 -7.10 -8.92 19.69
N HIS A 212 -8.42 -9.05 19.50
CA HIS A 212 -9.01 -9.51 18.24
C HIS A 212 -8.65 -8.62 17.05
N GLU A 213 -8.52 -7.31 17.26
CA GLU A 213 -8.15 -6.34 16.21
C GLU A 213 -6.75 -6.59 15.63
N LEU A 214 -5.80 -7.02 16.47
CA LEU A 214 -4.44 -7.33 16.03
C LEU A 214 -4.41 -8.63 15.22
N HIS A 215 -5.18 -9.63 15.64
CA HIS A 215 -5.38 -10.86 14.86
C HIS A 215 -6.01 -10.58 13.50
N ARG A 216 -7.08 -9.76 13.46
CA ARG A 216 -7.73 -9.34 12.22
C ARG A 216 -6.78 -8.54 11.32
N SER A 217 -5.94 -7.70 11.91
CA SER A 217 -4.91 -6.95 11.16
C SER A 217 -3.86 -7.89 10.56
N ALA A 218 -3.46 -8.95 11.26
CA ALA A 218 -2.60 -9.97 10.68
C ALA A 218 -3.27 -10.70 9.49
N GLU A 219 -4.55 -11.03 9.58
CA GLU A 219 -5.30 -11.65 8.47
C GLU A 219 -5.40 -10.73 7.24
N LEU A 220 -5.72 -9.45 7.46
CA LEU A 220 -5.77 -8.44 6.39
C LEU A 220 -4.39 -8.24 5.75
N GLY A 221 -3.34 -8.12 6.56
CA GLY A 221 -1.96 -8.04 6.07
C GLY A 221 -1.58 -9.25 5.21
N HIS A 222 -1.96 -10.45 5.61
CA HIS A 222 -1.70 -11.65 4.81
C HIS A 222 -2.44 -11.61 3.46
N THR A 223 -3.67 -11.11 3.45
CA THR A 223 -4.47 -10.94 2.21
C THR A 223 -3.81 -9.93 1.27
N LEU A 224 -3.35 -8.78 1.79
CA LEU A 224 -2.59 -7.79 1.01
C LEU A 224 -1.31 -8.37 0.42
N LEU A 225 -0.58 -9.18 1.21
CA LEU A 225 0.65 -9.84 0.76
C LEU A 225 0.38 -10.84 -0.37
N TRP A 226 -0.71 -11.61 -0.26
CA TRP A 226 -1.14 -12.55 -1.27
C TRP A 226 -1.54 -11.85 -2.59
N ASP A 227 -2.32 -10.76 -2.50
CA ASP A 227 -2.72 -9.97 -3.67
C ASP A 227 -1.50 -9.39 -4.39
N ALA A 228 -0.55 -8.81 -3.64
CA ALA A 228 0.68 -8.26 -4.19
C ALA A 228 1.53 -9.34 -4.89
N ALA A 229 1.64 -10.53 -4.28
CA ALA A 229 2.31 -11.67 -4.91
C ALA A 229 1.59 -12.14 -6.17
N GLY A 230 0.25 -12.09 -6.21
CA GLY A 230 -0.54 -12.41 -7.39
C GLY A 230 -0.31 -11.46 -8.56
N LEU A 231 -0.19 -10.15 -8.29
CA LEU A 231 0.15 -9.15 -9.31
C LEU A 231 1.57 -9.38 -9.86
N LEU A 232 2.55 -9.57 -8.98
CA LEU A 232 3.94 -9.82 -9.37
C LEU A 232 4.16 -11.16 -10.08
N HIS A 233 3.30 -12.15 -9.84
CA HIS A 233 3.40 -13.46 -10.47
C HIS A 233 2.90 -13.46 -11.93
N ASN A 234 1.86 -12.68 -12.24
CA ASN A 234 1.14 -12.77 -13.51
C ASN A 234 1.44 -11.61 -14.48
N GLU A 235 1.90 -10.46 -13.99
CA GLU A 235 2.01 -9.24 -14.79
C GLU A 235 3.47 -8.79 -14.94
N ASP A 236 3.78 -8.14 -16.07
CA ASP A 236 4.98 -7.29 -16.12
C ASP A 236 4.82 -6.20 -15.05
N THR A 237 5.90 -5.89 -14.35
CA THR A 237 5.88 -4.96 -13.20
C THR A 237 5.42 -3.55 -13.55
N ARG A 238 5.51 -3.15 -14.83
CA ARG A 238 5.14 -1.81 -15.30
C ARG A 238 3.62 -1.54 -15.22
N PRO A 239 2.72 -2.34 -15.83
CA PRO A 239 1.28 -2.13 -15.72
C PRO A 239 0.73 -2.34 -14.29
N ALA A 240 1.38 -3.19 -13.50
CA ALA A 240 0.95 -3.49 -12.13
C ALA A 240 1.28 -2.38 -11.11
N SER A 241 2.12 -1.41 -11.48
CA SER A 241 2.74 -0.49 -10.51
C SER A 241 1.74 0.32 -9.66
N PRO A 242 0.62 0.87 -10.19
CA PRO A 242 -0.31 1.65 -9.37
C PRO A 242 -0.96 0.77 -8.29
N ARG A 243 -1.42 -0.42 -8.66
CA ARG A 243 -2.05 -1.37 -7.74
C ARG A 243 -1.08 -1.87 -6.67
N LEU A 244 0.18 -2.07 -7.03
CA LEU A 244 1.22 -2.44 -6.08
C LEU A 244 1.40 -1.31 -5.06
N ILE A 245 1.61 -0.07 -5.51
CA ILE A 245 1.74 1.11 -4.64
C ILE A 245 0.58 1.22 -3.65
N ASP A 246 -0.66 1.00 -4.10
CA ASP A 246 -1.83 1.02 -3.21
C ASP A 246 -1.75 -0.06 -2.13
N ARG A 247 -1.30 -1.27 -2.46
CA ARG A 247 -1.15 -2.35 -1.47
C ARG A 247 0.00 -2.10 -0.50
N GLU A 248 1.08 -1.46 -0.94
CA GLU A 248 2.16 -1.00 -0.05
C GLU A 248 1.66 0.04 0.95
N ARG A 249 0.90 1.04 0.48
CA ARG A 249 0.30 2.06 1.35
C ARG A 249 -0.63 1.45 2.38
N LEU A 250 -1.55 0.56 1.95
CA LEU A 250 -2.47 -0.11 2.86
C LEU A 250 -1.73 -0.97 3.89
N MET A 251 -0.69 -1.70 3.49
CA MET A 251 0.12 -2.49 4.43
C MET A 251 0.86 -1.60 5.44
N ALA A 252 1.42 -0.47 4.99
CA ALA A 252 2.10 0.48 5.86
C ALA A 252 1.16 1.13 6.87
N GLN A 253 -0.04 1.54 6.42
CA GLN A 253 -1.08 2.09 7.28
C GLN A 253 -1.53 1.06 8.33
N LEU A 254 -1.73 -0.19 7.92
CA LEU A 254 -2.12 -1.27 8.82
C LEU A 254 -1.05 -1.56 9.88
N ALA A 255 0.23 -1.62 9.47
CA ALA A 255 1.34 -1.80 10.38
C ALA A 255 1.46 -0.64 11.38
N TYR A 256 1.20 0.58 10.92
CA TYR A 256 1.22 1.76 11.76
C TYR A 256 0.09 1.75 12.80
N GLN A 257 -1.14 1.41 12.40
CA GLN A 257 -2.28 1.28 13.32
C GLN A 257 -2.02 0.22 14.39
N VAL A 258 -1.47 -0.95 14.00
CA VAL A 258 -1.05 -1.99 14.95
C VAL A 258 -0.03 -1.47 15.95
N ALA A 259 0.98 -0.73 15.49
CA ALA A 259 1.97 -0.14 16.38
C ALA A 259 1.35 0.83 17.40
N GLN A 260 0.41 1.69 16.96
CA GLN A 260 -0.32 2.58 17.87
C GLN A 260 -1.18 1.83 18.89
N THR A 261 -1.87 0.76 18.47
CA THR A 261 -2.69 -0.04 19.37
C THR A 261 -1.85 -0.73 20.44
N VAL A 262 -0.68 -1.27 20.06
CA VAL A 262 0.27 -1.88 20.99
C VAL A 262 0.81 -0.82 21.97
N GLU A 263 1.20 0.35 21.49
CA GLU A 263 1.69 1.45 22.34
C GLU A 263 0.63 1.91 23.36
N ARG A 264 -0.62 2.11 22.92
CA ARG A 264 -1.74 2.47 23.80
C ARG A 264 -1.98 1.41 24.88
N THR A 265 -1.92 0.14 24.52
CA THR A 265 -2.13 -0.98 25.45
C THR A 265 -1.03 -1.06 26.51
N HIS A 266 0.22 -0.72 26.16
CA HIS A 266 1.32 -0.66 27.12
C HIS A 266 1.29 0.59 28.03
N ALA A 267 0.73 1.69 27.55
CA ALA A 267 0.66 2.95 28.29
C ALA A 267 -0.45 2.98 29.35
N GLU A 268 -1.47 2.12 29.22
CA GLU A 268 -2.54 2.02 30.21
C GLU A 268 -2.04 1.21 31.43
N PRO A 269 -1.80 1.85 32.59
CA PRO A 269 -1.37 1.12 33.77
C PRO A 269 -2.48 0.12 34.14
N PRO A 270 -2.13 -1.12 34.54
CA PRO A 270 -3.13 -2.07 34.98
C PRO A 270 -3.98 -1.39 36.04
N PRO A 271 -5.33 -1.47 35.96
CA PRO A 271 -6.20 -0.81 36.90
C PRO A 271 -5.75 -1.23 38.28
N SER A 272 -5.18 -0.29 39.04
CA SER A 272 -4.73 -0.54 40.40
C SER A 272 -5.90 -1.21 41.10
N GLU A 273 -5.68 -2.43 41.60
CA GLU A 273 -6.57 -3.13 42.53
C GLU A 273 -6.65 -2.37 43.87
N ALA A 274 -6.92 -1.08 43.81
CA ALA A 274 -7.16 -0.22 44.95
C ALA A 274 -8.63 -0.37 45.31
N GLY A 275 -8.88 -1.42 46.10
CA GLY A 275 -9.94 -1.48 47.11
C GLY A 275 -11.37 -1.36 46.60
N GLN A 276 -12.09 -2.48 46.66
CA GLN A 276 -13.53 -2.43 46.90
C GLN A 276 -13.86 -1.45 48.04
N PRO A 277 -14.78 -0.48 47.83
CA PRO A 277 -15.62 -0.01 48.91
C PRO A 277 -17.00 -0.65 48.74
N HIS A 278 -17.41 -1.34 49.79
CA HIS A 278 -18.80 -1.65 50.06
C HIS A 278 -19.72 -0.44 49.83
N GLY A 279 -20.86 -0.71 49.17
CA GLY A 279 -22.18 -0.26 49.59
C GLY A 279 -22.46 1.25 49.62
N GLY A 280 -23.26 1.71 48.65
CA GLY A 280 -23.90 3.02 48.77
C GLY A 280 -24.81 3.33 47.59
N ASN A 281 -26.09 2.97 47.69
CA ASN A 281 -27.15 3.50 46.84
C ASN A 281 -27.18 5.04 46.98
N GLY A 282 -26.88 5.77 45.91
CA GLY A 282 -27.01 7.22 45.82
C GLY A 282 -27.46 7.65 44.42
N PRO A 283 -28.31 8.67 44.28
CA PRO A 283 -29.13 8.89 43.09
C PRO A 283 -28.41 9.62 41.96
N LEU A 284 -28.92 9.38 40.74
CA LEU A 284 -28.56 10.00 39.46
C LEU A 284 -28.24 11.50 39.59
N GLY A 285 -26.98 11.86 39.32
CA GLY A 285 -26.52 13.24 39.19
C GLY A 285 -26.95 13.87 37.85
N PRO A 286 -27.14 15.19 37.80
CA PRO A 286 -27.66 15.90 36.63
C PRO A 286 -26.61 16.04 35.50
N LEU A 287 -27.13 16.10 34.27
CA LEU A 287 -26.43 16.38 33.01
C LEU A 287 -25.60 17.68 33.07
N PRO A 288 -24.45 17.77 32.38
CA PRO A 288 -23.67 18.99 32.33
C PRO A 288 -24.25 20.02 31.34
N HIS A 289 -24.43 21.25 31.83
CA HIS A 289 -24.69 22.45 31.05
C HIS A 289 -23.39 23.25 30.86
N GLY A 290 -23.22 23.86 29.68
CA GLY A 290 -22.56 25.17 29.54
C GLY A 290 -21.31 25.21 28.68
N PHE A 291 -21.48 25.59 27.41
CA PHE A 291 -20.46 26.33 26.66
C PHE A 291 -20.35 27.73 27.27
N GLU A 292 -19.21 28.06 27.87
CA GLU A 292 -18.84 29.43 28.22
C GLU A 292 -17.64 29.88 27.36
N PRO A 293 -17.66 31.08 26.74
CA PRO A 293 -16.61 31.54 25.82
C PRO A 293 -15.32 31.91 26.54
N ALA A 294 -14.19 31.32 26.12
CA ALA A 294 -12.87 31.66 26.65
C ALA A 294 -12.42 33.07 26.24
N ALA A 295 -11.94 33.80 27.25
CA ALA A 295 -11.43 35.16 27.15
C ALA A 295 -10.13 35.27 26.33
N ARG A 296 -9.98 36.45 25.71
CA ARG A 296 -8.87 36.93 24.90
C ARG A 296 -7.61 37.17 25.75
N PRO A 297 -6.41 36.69 25.38
CA PRO A 297 -5.17 37.12 26.03
C PRO A 297 -4.62 38.41 25.40
N THR A 298 -4.31 39.39 26.25
CA THR A 298 -3.49 40.57 25.97
C THR A 298 -1.99 40.19 25.96
N PRO A 299 -1.13 40.93 25.23
CA PRO A 299 0.24 40.53 24.96
C PRO A 299 1.20 40.96 26.08
N SER A 300 2.31 40.25 26.21
CA SER A 300 3.43 40.60 27.08
C SER A 300 4.76 40.20 26.45
N PRO A 301 5.88 40.86 26.82
CA PRO A 301 6.77 41.50 25.87
C PRO A 301 8.07 40.73 25.58
N ASN A 302 8.68 41.15 24.47
CA ASN A 302 10.01 40.83 23.95
C ASN A 302 11.08 40.44 24.97
N THR A 303 11.87 39.42 24.62
CA THR A 303 13.26 39.30 25.09
C THR A 303 14.15 38.72 24.00
N ASP A 304 15.00 39.61 23.48
CA ASP A 304 16.35 39.45 22.91
C ASP A 304 16.73 38.24 22.04
N THR A 305 16.86 38.55 20.75
CA THR A 305 17.69 37.84 19.78
C THR A 305 19.13 38.38 19.75
N SER A 306 20.10 37.48 19.56
CA SER A 306 21.45 37.80 19.06
C SER A 306 22.00 36.61 18.24
N PRO A 307 22.97 36.83 17.34
CA PRO A 307 22.68 36.80 15.90
C PRO A 307 23.47 35.73 15.14
N LEU A 308 22.96 35.31 13.97
CA LEU A 308 23.72 34.55 12.97
C LEU A 308 23.45 35.05 11.55
N LYS A 309 24.33 35.96 11.11
CA LYS A 309 25.15 35.87 9.91
C LYS A 309 24.45 35.54 8.56
N GLY A 310 24.13 36.62 7.84
CA GLY A 310 24.54 36.81 6.44
C GLY A 310 23.63 36.25 5.34
N TYR A 311 22.63 37.04 4.92
CA TYR A 311 22.07 36.99 3.57
C TYR A 311 21.96 38.41 3.01
N ARG A 312 22.41 38.60 1.75
CA ARG A 312 22.25 39.85 0.98
C ARG A 312 20.82 39.92 0.45
N PRO A 313 20.02 40.96 0.77
CA PRO A 313 18.75 41.17 0.09
C PRO A 313 18.99 41.87 -1.25
N MET A 314 18.53 41.24 -2.34
CA MET A 314 18.25 41.95 -3.58
C MET A 314 17.06 42.88 -3.34
N THR A 315 17.23 44.15 -3.71
CA THR A 315 16.20 45.18 -3.59
C THR A 315 15.11 44.91 -4.64
N GLN A 316 14.04 44.22 -4.25
CA GLN A 316 12.80 44.19 -5.03
C GLN A 316 12.04 45.51 -4.78
N THR A 317 11.71 46.19 -5.87
CA THR A 317 10.85 47.37 -5.88
C THR A 317 9.50 47.05 -5.22
N PRO A 318 8.94 47.93 -4.37
CA PRO A 318 7.64 47.68 -3.73
C PRO A 318 6.57 47.50 -4.82
N PRO A 319 5.80 46.40 -4.80
CA PRO A 319 4.69 46.22 -5.74
C PRO A 319 3.60 47.25 -5.46
N ASP A 320 3.08 47.82 -6.54
CA ASP A 320 2.00 48.78 -6.58
C ASP A 320 0.73 48.13 -5.99
N ASP A 321 0.21 48.68 -4.88
CA ASP A 321 -0.88 48.13 -4.03
C ASP A 321 -2.25 47.98 -4.76
N ALA A 322 -2.30 48.37 -6.05
CA ALA A 322 -3.51 48.39 -6.89
C ALA A 322 -3.71 47.11 -7.74
N ALA A 323 -2.77 46.17 -7.74
CA ALA A 323 -2.87 44.93 -8.52
C ALA A 323 -3.27 43.70 -7.67
N ARG A 324 -4.02 43.90 -6.57
CA ARG A 324 -4.55 42.77 -5.79
C ARG A 324 -5.36 41.85 -6.71
N THR A 325 -4.92 40.61 -6.77
CA THR A 325 -5.37 39.49 -7.61
C THR A 325 -6.85 39.60 -8.04
N THR A 326 -7.06 39.80 -9.34
CA THR A 326 -8.40 39.84 -9.96
C THR A 326 -9.02 38.44 -10.13
N ASP A 327 -8.30 37.40 -9.71
CA ASP A 327 -8.60 36.02 -10.06
C ASP A 327 -9.59 35.35 -9.09
N VAL A 328 -10.36 34.43 -9.67
CA VAL A 328 -11.21 33.47 -8.98
C VAL A 328 -10.40 32.20 -8.78
N TYR A 329 -10.65 31.43 -7.72
CA TYR A 329 -9.96 30.18 -7.44
C TYR A 329 -10.86 28.98 -7.70
N LEU A 330 -10.32 27.94 -8.32
CA LEU A 330 -10.99 26.66 -8.52
C LEU A 330 -10.51 25.67 -7.45
N LEU A 331 -11.45 25.11 -6.69
CA LEU A 331 -11.20 24.05 -5.71
C LEU A 331 -11.78 22.73 -6.23
N PHE A 332 -10.97 21.68 -6.31
CA PHE A 332 -11.44 20.37 -6.77
C PHE A 332 -10.79 19.24 -5.98
N ALA A 333 -11.53 18.14 -5.83
CA ALA A 333 -11.00 16.90 -5.31
C ALA A 333 -10.54 16.00 -6.46
N HIS A 334 -9.49 15.21 -6.23
CA HIS A 334 -8.94 14.26 -7.19
C HIS A 334 -8.54 12.97 -6.47
N GLU A 335 -8.11 11.98 -7.26
CA GLU A 335 -7.60 10.72 -6.71
C GLU A 335 -6.46 11.00 -5.71
N PRO A 336 -6.51 10.42 -4.50
CA PRO A 336 -5.51 10.66 -3.48
C PRO A 336 -4.07 10.37 -3.93
N TYR A 337 -3.15 11.28 -3.63
CA TYR A 337 -1.72 11.03 -3.73
C TYR A 337 -0.98 11.50 -2.49
N TYR A 338 0.23 10.95 -2.31
CA TYR A 338 1.08 11.22 -1.15
C TYR A 338 2.40 11.76 -1.69
N PRO A 339 2.73 13.04 -1.46
CA PRO A 339 3.96 13.65 -1.99
C PRO A 339 5.24 13.12 -1.34
N GLY A 340 5.14 12.27 -0.32
CA GLY A 340 6.24 11.51 0.24
C GLY A 340 5.80 10.57 1.35
N ASP A 341 6.76 9.82 1.90
CA ASP A 341 6.51 8.92 3.01
C ASP A 341 6.08 9.72 4.26
N GLY A 342 4.87 9.47 4.76
CA GLY A 342 4.35 10.12 5.97
C GLY A 342 3.72 11.51 5.75
N THR A 343 3.60 11.99 4.52
CA THR A 343 2.85 13.22 4.24
C THR A 343 1.34 12.95 4.30
N GLN A 344 0.57 13.95 4.72
CA GLN A 344 -0.89 13.87 4.68
C GLN A 344 -1.38 13.55 3.26
N GLU A 345 -2.42 12.73 3.15
CA GLU A 345 -3.10 12.46 1.89
C GLU A 345 -3.51 13.78 1.25
N ILE A 346 -2.99 14.07 0.05
CA ILE A 346 -3.45 15.20 -0.76
C ILE A 346 -4.47 14.65 -1.74
N ASN A 347 -5.68 15.15 -1.60
CA ASN A 347 -6.82 14.73 -2.40
C ASN A 347 -7.67 15.91 -2.85
N THR A 348 -7.27 17.12 -2.47
CA THR A 348 -7.95 18.36 -2.78
C THR A 348 -6.91 19.39 -3.20
N THR A 349 -7.16 20.06 -4.30
CA THR A 349 -6.25 21.04 -4.87
C THR A 349 -6.99 22.33 -5.20
N LEU A 350 -6.36 23.46 -4.88
CA LEU A 350 -6.83 24.80 -5.22
C LEU A 350 -5.83 25.47 -6.16
N VAL A 351 -6.33 25.97 -7.28
CA VAL A 351 -5.55 26.69 -8.31
C VAL A 351 -6.26 27.99 -8.67
N THR A 352 -5.54 28.92 -9.29
CA THR A 352 -6.19 30.07 -9.93
C THR A 352 -7.02 29.58 -11.12
N ALA A 353 -8.17 30.23 -11.38
CA ALA A 353 -8.99 29.89 -12.53
C ALA A 353 -8.21 30.07 -13.84
N ALA A 354 -7.29 31.05 -13.90
CA ALA A 354 -6.45 31.32 -15.05
C ALA A 354 -5.57 30.13 -15.47
N SER A 355 -5.22 29.20 -14.57
CA SER A 355 -4.51 27.95 -14.94
C SER A 355 -5.29 27.07 -15.91
N LEU A 356 -6.61 27.23 -16.02
CA LEU A 356 -7.42 26.56 -17.05
C LEU A 356 -7.12 27.02 -18.48
N LEU A 357 -6.44 28.17 -18.63
CA LEU A 357 -6.01 28.72 -19.92
C LEU A 357 -4.62 28.22 -20.33
N HIS A 358 -3.98 27.38 -19.50
CA HIS A 358 -2.66 26.84 -19.82
C HIS A 358 -2.73 25.88 -21.03
N PRO A 359 -1.74 25.89 -21.96
CA PRO A 359 -1.78 25.07 -23.17
C PRO A 359 -1.81 23.55 -22.93
N GLN A 360 -1.33 23.08 -21.77
CA GLN A 360 -1.39 21.65 -21.41
C GLN A 360 -2.75 21.21 -20.85
N VAL A 361 -3.62 22.14 -20.47
CA VAL A 361 -5.02 21.82 -20.16
C VAL A 361 -5.77 21.61 -21.46
N GLN A 362 -6.71 20.66 -21.50
CA GLN A 362 -7.52 20.37 -22.68
C GLN A 362 -8.28 21.63 -23.16
N GLN A 363 -7.90 22.16 -24.33
CA GLN A 363 -8.59 23.27 -24.99
C GLN A 363 -9.53 22.74 -26.10
N PRO A 364 -10.65 23.42 -26.40
CA PRO A 364 -11.11 24.71 -25.84
C PRO A 364 -11.86 24.59 -24.49
N ASP A 365 -11.93 23.39 -23.92
CA ASP A 365 -12.76 23.10 -22.75
C ASP A 365 -12.28 23.86 -21.51
N GLY A 366 -10.97 23.93 -21.25
CA GLY A 366 -10.39 24.74 -20.18
C GLY A 366 -10.81 26.21 -20.27
N ALA A 367 -10.72 26.82 -21.46
CA ALA A 367 -11.15 28.20 -21.68
C ALA A 367 -12.67 28.42 -21.48
N ARG A 368 -13.51 27.43 -21.81
CA ARG A 368 -14.96 27.49 -21.56
C ARG A 368 -15.27 27.38 -20.07
N ILE A 369 -14.58 26.51 -19.34
CA ILE A 369 -14.71 26.37 -17.88
C ILE A 369 -14.23 27.65 -17.19
N HIS A 370 -13.13 28.24 -17.65
CA HIS A 370 -12.63 29.53 -17.17
C HIS A 370 -13.67 30.65 -17.30
N ASP A 371 -14.29 30.83 -18.48
CA ASP A 371 -15.34 31.86 -18.66
C ASP A 371 -16.53 31.62 -17.73
N ARG A 372 -16.93 30.35 -17.51
CA ARG A 372 -17.99 30.01 -16.54
C ARG A 372 -17.61 30.32 -15.11
N LEU A 373 -16.37 30.02 -14.71
CA LEU A 373 -15.88 30.29 -13.36
C LEU A 373 -15.72 31.78 -13.07
N THR A 374 -15.40 32.60 -14.07
CA THR A 374 -15.14 34.03 -13.86
C THR A 374 -16.39 34.89 -14.04
N GLN A 375 -17.43 34.38 -14.72
CA GLN A 375 -18.65 35.13 -14.97
C GLN A 375 -19.44 35.43 -13.69
N GLY A 376 -19.51 36.71 -13.32
CA GLY A 376 -20.31 37.20 -12.20
C GLY A 376 -19.73 36.89 -10.82
N ARG A 377 -18.45 36.47 -10.76
CA ARG A 377 -17.75 36.18 -9.52
C ARG A 377 -16.99 37.37 -8.98
N ARG A 378 -16.72 37.32 -7.68
CA ARG A 378 -15.86 38.29 -7.01
C ARG A 378 -14.41 37.84 -7.13
N PRO A 379 -13.45 38.77 -7.30
CA PRO A 379 -12.04 38.47 -7.11
C PRO A 379 -11.81 37.84 -5.75
N GLY A 380 -10.98 36.80 -5.69
CA GLY A 380 -10.69 36.02 -4.48
C GLY A 380 -11.71 34.92 -4.17
N GLU A 381 -12.83 34.81 -4.88
CA GLU A 381 -13.86 33.82 -4.57
C GLU A 381 -13.35 32.39 -4.85
N ILE A 382 -13.50 31.49 -3.87
CA ILE A 382 -13.18 30.07 -4.01
C ILE A 382 -14.43 29.32 -4.51
N ILE A 383 -14.33 28.72 -5.68
CA ILE A 383 -15.40 27.97 -6.32
C ILE A 383 -15.07 26.48 -6.33
N PRO A 384 -15.73 25.66 -5.48
CA PRO A 384 -15.67 24.22 -5.61
C PRO A 384 -16.23 23.74 -6.95
N LEU A 385 -15.59 22.74 -7.57
CA LEU A 385 -16.09 22.09 -8.78
C LEU A 385 -17.52 21.55 -8.63
N SER A 386 -17.89 21.14 -7.41
CA SER A 386 -19.26 20.74 -7.06
C SER A 386 -20.27 21.88 -7.14
N THR A 387 -19.86 23.12 -6.80
CA THR A 387 -20.68 24.32 -6.97
C THR A 387 -20.92 24.57 -8.46
N LEU A 388 -19.86 24.54 -9.27
CA LEU A 388 -19.98 24.73 -10.71
C LEU A 388 -20.84 23.63 -11.36
N THR A 389 -20.67 22.38 -10.93
CA THR A 389 -21.50 21.24 -11.38
C THR A 389 -22.97 21.46 -11.02
N HIS A 390 -23.26 21.95 -9.81
CA HIS A 390 -24.62 22.26 -9.39
C HIS A 390 -25.27 23.34 -10.26
N GLU A 391 -24.54 24.42 -10.54
CA GLU A 391 -25.00 25.52 -11.41
C GLU A 391 -25.25 25.06 -12.85
N LEU A 392 -24.51 24.05 -13.31
CA LEU A 392 -24.72 23.37 -14.58
C LEU A 392 -25.85 22.33 -14.50
N GLY A 393 -26.87 22.56 -13.67
CA GLY A 393 -28.03 21.68 -13.52
C GLY A 393 -27.66 20.31 -12.96
N GLY A 394 -26.80 20.27 -11.94
CA GLY A 394 -26.29 19.02 -11.38
C GLY A 394 -25.41 18.21 -12.34
N GLY A 395 -24.75 18.90 -13.28
CA GLY A 395 -23.84 18.31 -14.26
C GLY A 395 -24.46 17.96 -15.61
N ALA A 396 -25.78 18.07 -15.76
CA ALA A 396 -26.47 17.79 -17.03
C ALA A 396 -25.96 18.66 -18.20
N HIS A 397 -25.46 19.87 -17.91
CA HIS A 397 -25.00 20.81 -18.92
C HIS A 397 -23.48 20.76 -19.17
N TRP A 398 -22.73 19.88 -18.50
CA TRP A 398 -21.28 19.71 -18.75
C TRP A 398 -20.94 19.48 -20.23
N PRO A 399 -21.66 18.66 -21.01
CA PRO A 399 -21.36 18.46 -22.43
C PRO A 399 -21.41 19.74 -23.28
N THR A 400 -22.11 20.78 -22.82
CA THR A 400 -22.18 22.08 -23.51
C THR A 400 -21.01 23.01 -23.14
N VAL A 401 -20.34 22.73 -22.03
CA VAL A 401 -19.17 23.49 -21.54
C VAL A 401 -17.87 22.79 -21.95
N GLY A 402 -17.74 21.50 -21.73
CA GLY A 402 -16.55 20.73 -22.05
C GLY A 402 -16.41 19.45 -21.23
N ASP A 403 -15.36 18.68 -21.53
CA ASP A 403 -14.98 17.47 -20.79
C ASP A 403 -14.20 17.85 -19.52
N TRP A 404 -14.95 18.08 -18.42
CA TRP A 404 -14.38 18.51 -17.16
C TRP A 404 -13.39 17.50 -16.57
N GLU A 405 -13.61 16.19 -16.79
CA GLU A 405 -12.73 15.14 -16.26
C GLU A 405 -11.32 15.27 -16.87
N LYS A 406 -11.23 15.38 -18.19
CA LYS A 406 -9.95 15.60 -18.88
C LYS A 406 -9.28 16.92 -18.48
N VAL A 407 -10.07 17.97 -18.27
CA VAL A 407 -9.55 19.27 -17.81
C VAL A 407 -8.95 19.15 -16.41
N ILE A 408 -9.63 18.49 -15.46
CA ILE A 408 -9.12 18.27 -14.11
C ILE A 408 -7.87 17.37 -14.14
N THR A 409 -7.85 16.32 -14.96
CA THR A 409 -6.63 15.52 -15.17
C THR A 409 -5.45 16.37 -15.67
N GLY A 410 -5.69 17.27 -16.63
CA GLY A 410 -4.68 18.20 -17.11
C GLY A 410 -4.18 19.17 -16.03
N LEU A 411 -5.07 19.68 -15.18
CA LEU A 411 -4.68 20.52 -14.04
C LEU A 411 -3.86 19.76 -13.00
N VAL A 412 -4.25 18.53 -12.64
CA VAL A 412 -3.44 17.69 -11.72
C VAL A 412 -2.05 17.47 -12.28
N GLN A 413 -1.94 17.20 -13.59
CA GLN A 413 -0.64 17.04 -14.24
C GLN A 413 0.21 18.31 -14.14
N LEU A 414 -0.37 19.49 -14.37
CA LEU A 414 0.33 20.77 -14.22
C LEU A 414 0.84 21.02 -12.82
N VAL A 415 0.02 20.73 -11.81
CA VAL A 415 0.41 20.84 -10.41
C VAL A 415 1.57 19.89 -10.10
N HIS A 416 1.52 18.66 -10.61
CA HIS A 416 2.59 17.67 -10.41
C HIS A 416 3.91 18.06 -11.10
N THR A 417 3.84 18.65 -12.30
CA THR A 417 5.03 19.14 -13.02
C THR A 417 5.50 20.51 -12.53
N ARG A 418 4.78 21.12 -11.58
CA ARG A 418 5.03 22.47 -11.04
C ARG A 418 5.04 23.56 -12.11
N GLU A 419 4.16 23.40 -13.09
CA GLU A 419 3.95 24.38 -14.16
C GLU A 419 2.83 25.38 -13.83
N CYS A 420 2.28 25.33 -12.62
CA CYS A 420 1.48 26.38 -12.01
C CYS A 420 1.59 26.29 -10.48
N ASP A 421 1.27 27.37 -9.79
CA ASP A 421 1.11 27.35 -8.33
C ASP A 421 -0.22 26.70 -7.95
N ALA A 422 -0.18 25.93 -6.88
CA ALA A 422 -1.36 25.27 -6.33
C ALA A 422 -1.24 25.09 -4.83
N LEU A 423 -2.39 25.15 -4.16
CA LEU A 423 -2.53 24.80 -2.77
C LEU A 423 -3.11 23.39 -2.67
N SER A 424 -2.24 22.44 -2.39
CA SER A 424 -2.62 21.08 -2.07
C SER A 424 -3.09 20.98 -0.61
N LEU A 425 -4.33 20.52 -0.43
CA LEU A 425 -4.99 20.43 0.86
C LEU A 425 -5.22 18.96 1.22
N GLY A 426 -4.73 18.57 2.40
CA GLY A 426 -5.15 17.34 3.06
C GLY A 426 -6.40 17.57 3.89
N LEU A 427 -7.56 17.67 3.24
CA LEU A 427 -8.80 17.86 3.97
C LEU A 427 -9.21 16.57 4.69
N PRO A 428 -9.72 16.64 5.94
CA PRO A 428 -10.37 15.50 6.58
C PRO A 428 -11.50 14.93 5.72
N ASP A 429 -11.79 13.63 5.85
CA ASP A 429 -12.77 12.94 4.99
C ASP A 429 -14.12 13.64 4.93
N ILE A 430 -14.62 14.12 6.06
CA ILE A 430 -15.91 14.83 6.09
C ILE A 430 -15.85 16.18 5.38
N ALA A 431 -14.76 16.93 5.51
CA ALA A 431 -14.56 18.21 4.84
C ALA A 431 -14.44 18.00 3.32
N ARG A 432 -13.69 16.98 2.90
CA ARG A 432 -13.62 16.54 1.50
C ARG A 432 -15.02 16.18 0.97
N ALA A 433 -15.77 15.35 1.68
CA ALA A 433 -17.12 14.98 1.28
C ALA A 433 -18.02 16.22 1.11
N LEU A 434 -17.95 17.17 2.05
CA LEU A 434 -18.72 18.43 1.99
C LEU A 434 -18.36 19.31 0.78
N ILE A 435 -17.08 19.43 0.42
CA ILE A 435 -16.67 20.23 -0.75
C ILE A 435 -17.02 19.52 -2.07
N THR A 436 -17.10 18.19 -2.10
CA THR A 436 -17.52 17.42 -3.29
C THR A 436 -19.03 17.33 -3.46
N ALA A 437 -19.79 17.49 -2.38
CA ALA A 437 -21.25 17.54 -2.41
C ALA A 437 -21.76 18.87 -2.98
N ALA A 438 -22.98 18.86 -3.55
CA ALA A 438 -23.61 20.08 -4.03
C ALA A 438 -23.82 21.10 -2.88
N PRO A 439 -23.86 22.42 -3.16
CA PRO A 439 -23.86 23.45 -2.12
C PRO A 439 -24.97 23.35 -1.06
N HIS A 440 -26.08 22.70 -1.40
CA HIS A 440 -27.25 22.54 -0.54
C HIS A 440 -27.49 21.09 -0.06
N SER A 441 -26.57 20.18 -0.39
CA SER A 441 -26.68 18.76 -0.01
C SER A 441 -26.29 18.54 1.46
N GLN A 442 -26.73 17.39 1.98
CA GLN A 442 -26.30 16.87 3.27
C GLN A 442 -25.36 15.68 3.06
N VAL A 443 -24.31 15.59 3.86
CA VAL A 443 -23.39 14.46 3.94
C VAL A 443 -23.64 13.76 5.27
N ARG A 444 -23.71 12.42 5.27
CA ARG A 444 -23.88 11.63 6.50
C ARG A 444 -22.63 10.81 6.74
N ALA A 445 -22.05 10.93 7.94
CA ALA A 445 -20.98 10.05 8.41
C ALA A 445 -21.56 9.05 9.40
N PHE A 446 -21.10 7.81 9.34
CA PHE A 446 -21.42 6.81 10.34
C PHE A 446 -20.35 6.83 11.43
N ASP A 447 -20.76 7.11 12.67
CA ASP A 447 -19.89 6.99 13.84
C ASP A 447 -20.04 5.58 14.42
N ALA A 448 -19.03 4.75 14.19
CA ALA A 448 -19.02 3.38 14.68
C ALA A 448 -18.91 3.26 16.20
N ALA A 449 -18.39 4.29 16.90
CA ALA A 449 -18.27 4.27 18.35
C ALA A 449 -19.61 4.56 19.02
N ALA A 450 -20.43 5.43 18.42
CA ALA A 450 -21.75 5.80 18.90
C ALA A 450 -22.90 5.00 18.23
N ASP A 451 -22.59 4.19 17.22
CA ASP A 451 -23.56 3.46 16.38
C ASP A 451 -24.66 4.38 15.79
N GLU A 452 -24.26 5.58 15.37
CA GLU A 452 -25.19 6.61 14.88
C GLU A 452 -24.70 7.30 13.60
N PHE A 453 -25.64 7.98 12.90
CA PHE A 453 -25.32 8.80 11.73
C PHE A 453 -25.31 10.28 12.10
N ILE A 454 -24.17 10.94 11.88
CA ILE A 454 -24.02 12.39 12.02
C ILE A 454 -24.26 13.03 10.66
N ALA A 455 -25.19 13.97 10.59
CA ALA A 455 -25.50 14.72 9.37
C ALA A 455 -24.81 16.08 9.36
N TYR A 456 -24.09 16.36 8.28
CA TYR A 456 -23.42 17.62 7.99
C TYR A 456 -24.11 18.27 6.80
N GLY A 457 -24.30 19.58 6.85
CA GLY A 457 -25.09 20.32 5.87
C GLY A 457 -24.37 21.54 5.29
N PRO A 458 -25.15 22.46 4.68
CA PRO A 458 -24.61 23.63 4.00
C PRO A 458 -23.81 24.57 4.92
N LYS A 459 -24.15 24.63 6.21
CA LYS A 459 -23.42 25.44 7.20
C LYS A 459 -22.01 24.88 7.46
N ASP A 460 -21.88 23.55 7.57
CA ASP A 460 -20.60 22.88 7.77
C ASP A 460 -19.72 23.04 6.54
N ARG A 461 -20.30 22.89 5.34
CA ARG A 461 -19.62 23.18 4.07
C ARG A 461 -19.10 24.62 4.01
N ALA A 462 -19.91 25.59 4.42
CA ALA A 462 -19.49 26.99 4.45
C ALA A 462 -18.35 27.24 5.45
N ALA A 463 -18.35 26.56 6.59
CA ALA A 463 -17.27 26.63 7.56
C ALA A 463 -15.94 26.09 6.99
N VAL A 464 -15.98 24.97 6.27
CA VAL A 464 -14.80 24.42 5.57
C VAL A 464 -14.27 25.42 4.55
N LEU A 465 -15.13 26.02 3.72
CA LEU A 465 -14.70 27.01 2.72
C LEU A 465 -14.12 28.28 3.36
N ALA A 466 -14.67 28.74 4.48
CA ALA A 466 -14.14 29.89 5.22
C ALA A 466 -12.77 29.60 5.86
N GLU A 467 -12.49 28.34 6.20
CA GLU A 467 -11.17 27.92 6.66
C GLU A 467 -10.15 27.90 5.51
N VAL A 468 -10.51 27.34 4.36
CA VAL A 468 -9.66 27.35 3.16
C VAL A 468 -9.36 28.80 2.71
N ASP A 469 -10.38 29.66 2.73
CA ASP A 469 -10.25 31.10 2.42
C ASP A 469 -9.24 31.79 3.34
N ARG A 470 -9.28 31.49 4.64
CA ARG A 470 -8.32 32.04 5.61
C ARG A 470 -6.89 31.60 5.30
N PHE A 471 -6.68 30.33 4.94
CA PHE A 471 -5.36 29.85 4.54
C PHE A 471 -4.87 30.51 3.25
N LEU A 472 -5.74 30.60 2.26
CA LEU A 472 -5.43 31.24 0.99
C LEU A 472 -5.07 32.73 1.17
N ALA A 473 -5.82 33.46 1.99
CA ALA A 473 -5.57 34.87 2.25
C ALA A 473 -4.18 35.13 2.86
N VAL A 474 -3.68 34.24 3.70
CA VAL A 474 -2.31 34.33 4.26
C VAL A 474 -1.27 34.14 3.16
N LEU A 475 -1.45 33.13 2.30
CA LEU A 475 -0.50 32.84 1.22
C LEU A 475 -0.48 33.96 0.16
N VAL A 476 -1.65 34.43 -0.26
CA VAL A 476 -1.78 35.50 -1.27
C VAL A 476 -1.25 36.84 -0.76
N ALA A 477 -1.31 37.09 0.55
CA ALA A 477 -0.68 38.27 1.15
C ALA A 477 0.86 38.25 1.04
N GLU A 478 1.47 37.07 0.93
CA GLU A 478 2.91 36.91 0.72
C GLU A 478 3.27 36.90 -0.77
N GLN A 479 2.51 36.16 -1.58
CA GLN A 479 2.74 36.01 -3.02
C GLN A 479 1.43 35.62 -3.74
N ASP A 480 1.09 36.36 -4.79
CA ASP A 480 -0.01 35.98 -5.69
C ASP A 480 0.28 34.62 -6.37
N PHE A 481 -0.75 33.78 -6.50
CA PHE A 481 -0.60 32.47 -7.13
C PHE A 481 -0.31 32.62 -8.62
N TRP A 482 0.82 32.06 -9.07
CA TRP A 482 1.18 32.05 -10.48
C TRP A 482 0.37 31.01 -11.26
N PRO A 483 -0.40 31.43 -12.30
CA PRO A 483 -1.26 30.52 -13.06
C PRO A 483 -0.53 29.58 -14.03
N GLY A 484 0.77 29.77 -14.24
CA GLY A 484 1.54 29.13 -15.30
C GLY A 484 1.91 30.09 -16.44
N ASP A 485 2.82 29.68 -17.31
CA ASP A 485 3.30 30.47 -18.44
C ASP A 485 2.48 30.23 -19.72
N GLY A 486 2.58 31.16 -20.67
CA GLY A 486 2.03 30.95 -22.01
C GLY A 486 0.50 30.80 -22.07
N LEU A 487 -0.22 31.39 -21.10
CA LEU A 487 -1.67 31.32 -21.03
C LEU A 487 -2.32 31.79 -22.33
N LEU A 488 -3.29 31.02 -22.81
CA LEU A 488 -4.11 31.40 -23.94
C LEU A 488 -5.03 32.57 -23.56
N PRO A 489 -5.40 33.44 -24.51
CA PRO A 489 -6.34 34.52 -24.21
C PRO A 489 -7.69 33.93 -23.76
N PRO A 490 -8.35 34.53 -22.75
CA PRO A 490 -9.71 34.16 -22.39
C PRO A 490 -10.63 34.24 -23.62
N LEU A 491 -11.67 33.42 -23.66
CA LEU A 491 -12.67 33.48 -24.72
C LEU A 491 -13.22 34.90 -24.78
N SER A 492 -12.83 35.62 -25.83
CA SER A 492 -13.23 37.00 -26.04
C SER A 492 -14.73 36.99 -26.25
N ARG A 493 -15.47 37.59 -25.32
CA ARG A 493 -16.90 37.82 -25.52
C ARG A 493 -17.02 38.77 -26.71
N LEU A 494 -17.45 38.25 -27.85
CA LEU A 494 -18.09 39.07 -28.88
C LEU A 494 -19.30 39.70 -28.18
N LYS A 495 -19.13 40.95 -27.74
CA LYS A 495 -20.19 41.76 -27.15
C LYS A 495 -21.20 42.16 -28.20
#